data_AF-A0AAV5VEM3-F1
#
_entry.id   AF-A0AAV5VEM3-F1
#
_cell.length_a   1.000
_cell.length_b   1.000
_cell.length_c   1.000
_cell.angle_alpha   90.00
_cell.angle_beta   90.00
_cell.angle_gamma   90.00
#
_symmetry.space_group_name_H-M   'P 1'
#
loop_
_entity.id
_entity.type
_entity.pdbx_description
1 polymer ?
#
loop_
_entity_poly.entity_id
_entity_poly.type
_entity_poly.pdbx_seq_one_letter_code
_entity_poly.pdbx_strand_id
1 'polypeptide(L)'
;DVPPAGGPAMRPPREEPQRLETQKEHESNASCPICGGTFHNSADGQRVARVLSCGHLVCTGCVAEFRKNQRDVGDSVTDYLYDRAPCIVCRRKVRWRNLPECKAVGYLYGQLELTHAEQRPLSDLPKLRSDVRKRVYKNLDSLNSATLELTSKMRKMTRKADVVYDAALEETNQVVDRETMARIECREQGEWVVRRSEEELMRVRVLEEEFNSHYKRMNEILDQLATKQLTMPLVLPKLEEEPDDDS
;
A
#
# COMPACT_ATOMS: atom_id res chain seq x y z
N ASP A 1 -43.61 -3.36 -19.91
CA ASP A 1 -43.61 -3.92 -18.55
C ASP A 1 -42.30 -4.62 -18.25
N VAL A 2 -41.43 -3.95 -17.50
CA VAL A 2 -40.10 -4.45 -17.09
C VAL A 2 -40.19 -4.81 -15.60
N PRO A 3 -39.82 -6.03 -15.18
CA PRO A 3 -39.90 -6.41 -13.77
C PRO A 3 -38.81 -5.71 -12.94
N PRO A 4 -39.10 -5.37 -11.67
CA PRO A 4 -38.15 -4.67 -10.82
C PRO A 4 -36.99 -5.57 -10.38
N ALA A 5 -35.80 -5.00 -10.38
CA ALA A 5 -34.55 -5.64 -9.96
C ALA A 5 -34.61 -6.08 -8.49
N GLY A 6 -34.30 -7.36 -8.26
CA GLY A 6 -34.21 -7.97 -6.94
C GLY A 6 -33.10 -7.35 -6.09
N GLY A 7 -33.44 -6.96 -4.86
CA GLY A 7 -32.52 -6.39 -3.89
C GLY A 7 -31.48 -7.39 -3.36
N PRO A 8 -30.38 -6.88 -2.78
CA PRO A 8 -29.26 -7.70 -2.33
C PRO A 8 -29.64 -8.53 -1.09
N ALA A 9 -29.48 -9.85 -1.19
CA ALA A 9 -29.66 -10.78 -0.09
C ALA A 9 -28.66 -10.48 1.04
N MET A 10 -29.17 -10.14 2.24
CA MET A 10 -28.37 -10.00 3.45
C MET A 10 -27.66 -11.33 3.74
N ARG A 11 -26.33 -11.28 3.87
CA ARG A 11 -25.55 -12.42 4.35
C ARG A 11 -25.79 -12.60 5.85
N PRO A 12 -25.93 -13.85 6.34
CA PRO A 12 -26.12 -14.11 7.76
C PRO A 12 -24.89 -13.69 8.58
N PRO A 13 -25.07 -13.31 9.86
CA PRO A 13 -23.99 -12.93 10.76
C PRO A 13 -22.97 -14.06 10.88
N ARG A 14 -21.69 -13.71 10.76
CA ARG A 14 -20.57 -14.63 10.93
C ARG A 14 -20.40 -14.88 12.42
N GLU A 15 -20.67 -16.11 12.88
CA GLU A 15 -20.43 -16.53 14.26
C GLU A 15 -18.96 -16.28 14.64
N GLU A 16 -18.74 -15.44 15.64
CA GLU A 16 -17.41 -15.20 16.20
C GLU A 16 -16.91 -16.46 16.90
N PRO A 17 -15.65 -16.88 16.67
CA PRO A 17 -15.08 -18.04 17.32
C PRO A 17 -15.05 -17.81 18.84
N GLN A 18 -15.72 -18.71 19.57
CA GLN A 18 -15.77 -18.72 21.03
C GLN A 18 -14.35 -18.59 21.60
N ARG A 19 -14.16 -17.48 22.31
CA ARG A 19 -12.94 -17.14 23.04
C ARG A 19 -12.67 -18.26 24.05
N LEU A 20 -11.55 -18.97 23.86
CA LEU A 20 -11.04 -20.01 24.74
C LEU A 20 -11.18 -19.56 26.20
N GLU A 21 -12.04 -20.24 26.95
CA GLU A 21 -12.22 -20.00 28.37
C GLU A 21 -10.88 -20.13 29.08
N THR A 22 -10.60 -19.15 29.93
CA THR A 22 -9.44 -19.05 30.81
C THR A 22 -9.27 -20.35 31.60
N GLN A 23 -8.31 -21.18 31.18
CA GLN A 23 -7.93 -22.39 31.91
C GLN A 23 -7.55 -21.97 33.33
N LYS A 24 -8.33 -22.45 34.32
CA LYS A 24 -7.96 -22.41 35.74
C LYS A 24 -6.52 -22.85 35.86
N GLU A 25 -5.70 -21.98 36.44
CA GLU A 25 -4.30 -22.24 36.76
C GLU A 25 -4.24 -23.50 37.63
N HIS A 26 -3.97 -24.65 37.00
CA HIS A 26 -3.56 -25.83 37.73
C HIS A 26 -2.21 -25.49 38.33
N GLU A 27 -2.20 -25.15 39.63
CA GLU A 27 -1.00 -25.01 40.43
C GLU A 27 -0.27 -26.36 40.41
N SER A 28 0.65 -26.53 39.47
CA SER A 28 1.54 -27.67 39.48
C SER A 28 2.53 -27.46 40.62
N ASN A 29 2.70 -28.47 41.46
CA ASN A 29 3.67 -28.50 42.56
C ASN A 29 5.13 -28.58 42.04
N ALA A 30 5.40 -28.05 40.85
CA ALA A 30 6.72 -28.05 40.25
C ALA A 30 7.65 -27.18 41.09
N SER A 31 8.76 -27.77 41.53
CA SER A 31 9.78 -27.11 42.34
C SER A 31 11.11 -27.00 41.61
N CYS A 32 11.86 -25.94 41.90
CA CYS A 32 13.21 -25.78 41.41
C CYS A 32 14.12 -26.89 41.98
N PRO A 33 14.88 -27.61 41.15
CA PRO A 33 15.74 -28.70 41.61
C PRO A 33 16.97 -28.23 42.41
N ILE A 34 17.23 -26.92 42.47
CA ILE A 34 18.39 -26.35 43.17
C ILE A 34 18.00 -25.92 44.59
N CYS A 35 16.93 -25.15 44.75
CA CYS A 35 16.50 -24.65 46.06
C CYS A 35 15.29 -25.40 46.65
N GLY A 36 14.70 -26.35 45.92
CA GLY A 36 13.48 -27.06 46.32
C GLY A 36 12.21 -26.19 46.35
N GLY A 37 12.32 -24.89 46.05
CA GLY A 37 11.20 -23.97 46.09
C GLY A 37 10.24 -24.16 44.93
N THR A 38 8.94 -24.16 45.20
CA THR A 38 7.87 -24.12 44.19
C THR A 38 8.01 -22.92 43.25
N PHE A 39 7.77 -23.15 41.96
CA PHE A 39 7.73 -22.07 40.99
C PHE A 39 6.48 -21.22 41.19
N HIS A 40 6.65 -19.90 41.28
CA HIS A 40 5.55 -18.96 41.38
C HIS A 40 5.70 -17.88 40.32
N ASN A 41 4.61 -17.58 39.62
CA ASN A 41 4.50 -16.41 38.77
C ASN A 41 4.18 -15.16 39.63
N SER A 42 4.85 -14.98 40.77
CA SER A 42 4.64 -13.82 41.64
C SER A 42 5.39 -12.59 41.13
N ALA A 43 4.86 -11.40 41.45
CA ALA A 43 5.42 -10.12 41.04
C ALA A 43 6.86 -9.90 41.51
N ASP A 44 7.29 -10.58 42.58
CA ASP A 44 8.64 -10.48 43.13
C ASP A 44 9.72 -11.03 42.17
N GLY A 45 9.34 -11.79 41.14
CA GLY A 45 10.21 -12.20 40.06
C GLY A 45 11.33 -13.21 40.42
N GLN A 46 11.47 -13.58 41.70
CA GLN A 46 12.54 -14.45 42.23
C GLN A 46 12.31 -15.95 42.03
N ARG A 47 11.05 -16.38 41.89
CA ARG A 47 10.68 -17.80 41.73
C ARG A 47 10.06 -18.13 40.38
N VAL A 48 10.29 -17.29 39.39
CA VAL A 48 9.80 -17.51 38.04
C VAL A 48 10.64 -18.59 37.36
N ALA A 49 9.99 -19.57 36.73
CA ALA A 49 10.67 -20.67 36.07
C ALA A 49 11.37 -20.22 34.78
N ARG A 50 12.58 -20.72 34.58
CA ARG A 50 13.42 -20.48 33.41
C ARG A 50 13.81 -21.82 32.79
N VAL A 51 13.74 -21.91 31.46
CA VAL A 51 14.02 -23.16 30.73
C VAL A 51 15.48 -23.19 30.30
N LEU A 52 16.25 -24.17 30.79
CA LEU A 52 17.59 -24.44 30.29
C LEU A 52 17.54 -24.98 28.86
N SER A 53 18.62 -24.86 28.10
CA SER A 53 18.67 -25.39 26.72
C SER A 53 18.49 -26.92 26.61
N CYS A 54 18.56 -27.65 27.72
CA CYS A 54 18.25 -29.07 27.80
C CYS A 54 16.78 -29.39 28.13
N GLY A 55 15.93 -28.37 28.33
CA GLY A 55 14.51 -28.52 28.68
C GLY A 55 14.19 -28.53 30.18
N HIS A 56 15.18 -28.59 31.08
CA HIS A 56 14.94 -28.57 32.53
C HIS A 56 14.65 -27.15 33.04
N LEU A 57 13.82 -27.06 34.09
CA LEU A 57 13.44 -25.80 34.71
C LEU A 57 14.31 -25.46 35.93
N VAL A 58 14.66 -24.19 36.06
CA VAL A 58 15.33 -23.60 37.24
C VAL A 58 14.68 -22.25 37.57
N CYS A 59 14.70 -21.80 38.82
CA CYS A 59 14.09 -20.51 39.16
C CYS A 59 15.06 -19.36 38.89
N THR A 60 14.52 -18.17 38.63
CA THR A 60 15.28 -16.93 38.44
C THR A 60 16.27 -16.64 39.58
N GLY A 61 15.88 -16.87 40.83
CA GLY A 61 16.76 -16.71 41.99
C GLY A 61 17.99 -17.61 41.94
N CYS A 62 17.83 -18.91 41.62
CA CYS A 62 18.97 -19.82 41.48
C CYS A 62 19.85 -19.49 40.26
N VAL A 63 19.27 -18.93 39.19
CA VAL A 63 20.05 -18.43 38.05
C VAL A 63 20.89 -17.22 38.44
N ALA A 64 20.34 -16.31 39.26
CA ALA A 64 21.08 -15.15 39.77
C ALA A 64 22.22 -15.57 40.71
N GLU A 65 21.95 -16.47 41.65
CA GLU A 65 22.95 -17.00 42.58
C GLU A 65 24.08 -17.74 41.85
N PHE A 66 23.71 -18.55 40.85
CA PHE A 66 24.69 -19.22 40.00
C PHE A 66 25.63 -18.23 39.30
N ARG A 67 25.10 -17.11 38.79
CA ARG A 67 25.92 -16.06 38.17
C ARG A 67 26.79 -15.31 39.17
N LYS A 68 26.31 -15.10 40.40
CA LYS A 68 27.09 -14.47 41.46
C LYS A 68 28.27 -15.35 41.86
N ASN A 69 28.02 -16.64 42.11
CA ASN A 69 29.07 -17.61 42.43
C ASN A 69 30.09 -17.78 41.30
N GLN A 70 29.69 -17.60 40.04
CA GLN A 70 30.66 -17.58 38.94
C GLN A 70 31.59 -16.35 38.97
N ARG A 71 31.13 -15.19 39.45
CA ARG A 71 31.98 -13.99 39.60
C ARG A 71 32.98 -14.13 40.74
N ASP A 72 32.57 -14.78 41.83
CA ASP A 72 33.39 -14.91 43.03
C ASP A 72 34.53 -15.95 42.90
N VAL A 73 34.43 -16.87 41.92
CA VAL A 73 35.34 -18.03 41.79
C VAL A 73 36.53 -17.82 40.83
N GLY A 74 36.61 -16.76 40.02
CA GLY A 74 37.79 -16.64 39.13
C GLY A 74 37.98 -15.35 38.34
N ASP A 75 39.09 -14.68 38.66
CA ASP A 75 40.01 -13.89 37.84
C ASP A 75 39.56 -13.43 36.43
N SER A 76 39.05 -12.20 36.40
CA SER A 76 39.46 -11.03 35.58
C SER A 76 39.61 -11.13 34.04
N VAL A 77 39.93 -12.26 33.39
CA VAL A 77 40.46 -12.20 32.00
C VAL A 77 39.73 -13.08 30.96
N THR A 78 38.76 -13.92 31.31
CA THR A 78 38.06 -14.75 30.29
C THR A 78 36.53 -14.81 30.41
N ASP A 79 35.87 -13.65 30.39
CA ASP A 79 34.43 -13.48 30.60
C ASP A 79 33.51 -14.11 29.50
N TYR A 80 34.08 -14.63 28.41
CA TYR A 80 33.35 -15.15 27.25
C TYR A 80 33.22 -16.70 27.17
N LEU A 81 33.95 -17.45 28.01
CA LEU A 81 33.93 -18.93 27.97
C LEU A 81 33.05 -19.58 29.06
N TYR A 82 32.56 -18.80 30.04
CA TYR A 82 31.80 -19.31 31.19
C TYR A 82 30.27 -19.39 30.99
N ASP A 83 29.78 -19.09 29.79
CA ASP A 83 28.35 -19.16 29.47
C ASP A 83 27.76 -20.58 29.52
N ARG A 84 28.63 -21.60 29.51
CA ARG A 84 28.22 -23.01 29.49
C ARG A 84 28.62 -23.72 30.78
N ALA A 85 27.63 -24.18 31.52
CA ALA A 85 27.83 -24.98 32.73
C ALA A 85 26.90 -26.21 32.71
N PRO A 86 27.25 -27.29 33.43
CA PRO A 86 26.44 -28.50 33.45
C PRO A 86 25.06 -28.21 34.06
N CYS A 87 24.00 -28.73 33.44
CA CYS A 87 22.68 -28.76 34.04
C CYS A 87 22.70 -29.64 35.30
N ILE A 88 22.14 -29.16 36.41
CA ILE A 88 22.12 -29.91 37.66
C ILE A 88 21.34 -31.23 37.57
N VAL A 89 20.35 -31.29 36.68
CA VAL A 89 19.49 -32.47 36.51
C VAL A 89 20.13 -33.50 35.57
N CYS A 90 20.50 -33.10 34.34
CA CYS A 90 20.96 -34.04 33.32
C CYS A 90 22.45 -33.99 32.99
N ARG A 91 23.22 -33.13 33.68
CA ARG A 91 24.68 -32.91 33.52
C ARG A 91 25.17 -32.50 32.13
N ARG A 92 24.28 -32.32 31.14
CA ARG A 92 24.63 -31.76 29.82
C ARG A 92 25.11 -30.31 29.98
N LYS A 93 26.12 -29.91 29.20
CA LYS A 93 26.56 -28.51 29.12
C LYS A 93 25.44 -27.66 28.51
N VAL A 94 24.91 -26.71 29.27
CA VAL A 94 23.81 -25.81 28.85
C VAL A 94 24.21 -24.36 29.05
N ARG A 95 23.53 -23.45 28.34
CA ARG A 95 23.72 -22.01 28.54
C ARG A 95 22.96 -21.54 29.77
N TRP A 96 23.56 -20.70 30.61
CA TRP A 96 22.92 -20.10 31.80
C TRP A 96 22.62 -18.59 31.65
N ARG A 97 23.04 -17.98 30.54
CA ARG A 97 22.64 -16.63 30.13
C ARG A 97 21.36 -16.64 29.28
N ASN A 98 20.58 -15.57 29.38
CA ASN A 98 19.40 -15.30 28.56
C ASN A 98 18.39 -16.46 28.50
N LEU A 99 18.14 -17.11 29.64
CA LEU A 99 17.18 -18.20 29.70
C LEU A 99 15.76 -17.68 29.48
N PRO A 100 14.97 -18.28 28.56
CA PRO A 100 13.59 -17.89 28.35
C PRO A 100 12.75 -18.23 29.58
N GLU A 101 11.76 -17.38 29.81
CA GLU A 101 10.78 -17.54 30.89
C GLU A 101 9.74 -18.60 30.52
N CYS A 102 9.49 -19.55 31.41
CA CYS A 102 8.48 -20.56 31.21
C CYS A 102 7.14 -20.08 31.78
N LYS A 103 6.27 -19.53 30.94
CA LYS A 103 4.93 -19.07 31.37
C LYS A 103 3.95 -20.21 31.64
N ALA A 104 4.28 -21.44 31.21
CA ALA A 104 3.39 -22.58 31.18
C ALA A 104 3.91 -23.77 32.03
N VAL A 105 4.48 -23.49 33.20
CA VAL A 105 4.99 -24.52 34.13
C VAL A 105 3.91 -25.53 34.51
N GLY A 106 2.67 -25.04 34.73
CA GLY A 106 1.48 -25.87 34.95
C GLY A 106 1.21 -26.86 33.82
N TYR A 107 1.29 -26.39 32.57
CA TYR A 107 0.97 -27.19 31.39
C TYR A 107 2.04 -28.28 31.12
N LEU A 108 3.32 -27.95 31.28
CA LEU A 108 4.41 -28.90 31.02
C LEU A 108 4.46 -30.04 32.05
N TYR A 109 4.23 -29.73 33.33
CA TYR A 109 4.18 -30.76 34.37
C TYR A 109 2.89 -31.58 34.32
N GLY A 110 1.75 -30.96 33.99
CA GLY A 110 0.50 -31.71 33.75
C GLY A 110 0.62 -32.75 32.63
N GLN A 111 1.40 -32.47 31.57
CA GLN A 111 1.70 -33.46 30.54
C GLN A 111 2.71 -34.54 30.97
N LEU A 112 3.62 -34.24 31.89
CA LEU A 112 4.60 -35.21 32.41
C LEU A 112 4.01 -36.12 33.50
N GLU A 113 3.13 -35.62 34.37
CA GLU A 113 2.44 -36.43 35.38
C GLU A 113 1.49 -37.46 34.73
N LEU A 114 0.90 -37.13 33.58
CA LEU A 114 0.15 -38.07 32.75
C LEU A 114 1.01 -39.26 32.25
N THR A 115 2.34 -39.12 32.18
CA THR A 115 3.22 -40.22 31.74
C THR A 115 3.59 -41.21 32.85
N HIS A 116 3.43 -40.85 34.13
CA HIS A 116 3.68 -41.78 35.24
C HIS A 116 2.44 -42.60 35.63
N ALA A 117 1.23 -42.06 35.47
CA ALA A 117 -0.01 -42.78 35.76
C ALA A 117 -0.42 -43.80 34.68
N GLU A 118 0.11 -43.68 33.46
CA GLU A 118 -0.12 -44.63 32.36
C GLU A 118 1.14 -45.46 32.02
N GLN A 119 1.72 -46.15 33.01
CA GLN A 119 2.60 -47.29 32.71
C GLN A 119 1.76 -48.46 32.17
N ARG A 120 1.24 -48.29 30.94
CA ARG A 120 0.65 -49.37 30.17
C ARG A 120 1.74 -50.41 29.88
N PRO A 121 1.41 -51.70 29.88
CA PRO A 121 2.39 -52.76 29.64
C PRO A 121 3.13 -52.50 28.32
N LEU A 122 4.46 -52.64 28.35
CA LEU A 122 5.36 -52.37 27.23
C LEU A 122 5.03 -53.17 25.95
N SER A 123 4.18 -54.21 26.05
CA SER A 123 3.71 -55.02 24.93
C SER A 123 2.87 -54.25 23.90
N ASP A 124 2.21 -53.15 24.28
CA ASP A 124 1.29 -52.41 23.38
C ASP A 124 1.94 -51.24 22.63
N LEU A 125 3.20 -50.91 22.98
CA LEU A 125 3.98 -49.83 22.38
C LEU A 125 4.10 -49.92 20.84
N PRO A 126 4.33 -51.10 20.23
CA PRO A 126 4.40 -51.21 18.77
C PRO A 126 3.10 -50.82 18.07
N LYS A 127 1.96 -51.26 18.63
CA LYS A 127 0.62 -50.95 18.10
C LYS A 127 0.30 -49.47 18.25
N LEU A 128 0.56 -48.90 19.43
CA LEU A 128 0.39 -47.46 19.68
C LEU A 128 1.25 -46.62 18.74
N ARG A 129 2.53 -46.99 18.52
CA ARG A 129 3.41 -46.31 17.55
C ARG A 129 2.91 -46.41 16.12
N SER A 130 2.31 -47.53 15.74
CA SER A 130 1.70 -47.71 14.42
C SER A 130 0.47 -46.81 14.25
N ASP A 131 -0.41 -46.78 15.25
CA ASP A 131 -1.64 -45.98 15.22
C ASP A 131 -1.36 -44.47 15.28
N VAL A 132 -0.36 -44.05 16.07
CA VAL A 132 0.12 -42.66 16.06
C VAL A 132 0.69 -42.31 14.69
N ARG A 133 1.54 -43.15 14.08
CA ARG A 133 2.06 -42.92 12.73
C ARG A 133 0.94 -42.79 11.70
N LYS A 134 -0.04 -43.70 11.71
CA LYS A 134 -1.20 -43.64 10.81
C LYS A 134 -2.00 -42.35 10.97
N ARG A 135 -2.25 -41.90 12.20
CA ARG A 135 -2.91 -40.62 12.47
C ARG A 135 -2.10 -39.43 11.98
N VAL A 136 -0.79 -39.43 12.22
CA VAL A 136 0.11 -38.37 11.74
C VAL A 136 0.09 -38.28 10.22
N TYR A 137 0.22 -39.41 9.50
CA TYR A 137 0.15 -39.41 8.04
C TYR A 137 -1.20 -38.94 7.51
N LYS A 138 -2.31 -39.41 8.10
CA LYS A 138 -3.66 -38.94 7.71
C LYS A 138 -3.82 -37.42 7.90
N ASN A 139 -3.28 -36.88 9.00
CA ASN A 139 -3.32 -35.44 9.26
C ASN A 139 -2.43 -34.67 8.28
N LEU A 140 -1.24 -35.18 7.95
CA LEU A 140 -0.34 -34.59 6.95
C LEU A 140 -0.99 -34.58 5.55
N ASP A 141 -1.65 -35.67 5.15
CA ASP A 141 -2.37 -35.74 3.88
C ASP A 141 -3.52 -34.73 3.81
N SER A 142 -4.28 -34.61 4.91
CA SER A 142 -5.36 -33.62 5.01
C SER A 142 -4.83 -32.18 4.93
N LEU A 143 -3.71 -31.88 5.60
CA LEU A 143 -3.05 -30.57 5.53
C LEU A 143 -2.52 -30.28 4.12
N ASN A 144 -1.91 -31.28 3.47
CA ASN A 144 -1.40 -31.14 2.11
C ASN A 144 -2.55 -30.86 1.13
N SER A 145 -3.67 -31.58 1.25
CA SER A 145 -4.86 -31.37 0.42
C SER A 145 -5.45 -29.97 0.61
N ALA A 146 -5.60 -29.52 1.86
CA ALA A 146 -6.08 -28.16 2.17
C ALA A 146 -5.14 -27.07 1.62
N THR A 147 -3.83 -27.29 1.69
CA THR A 147 -2.82 -26.37 1.16
C THR A 147 -2.90 -26.28 -0.37
N LEU A 148 -3.10 -27.40 -1.06
CA LEU A 148 -3.30 -27.42 -2.52
C LEU A 148 -4.58 -26.71 -2.94
N GLU A 149 -5.67 -26.90 -2.19
CA GLU A 149 -6.94 -26.19 -2.43
C GLU A 149 -6.77 -24.67 -2.25
N LEU A 150 -6.11 -24.24 -1.17
CA LEU A 150 -5.81 -22.82 -0.92
C LEU A 150 -4.95 -22.23 -2.05
N THR A 151 -3.91 -22.95 -2.48
CA THR A 151 -3.05 -22.55 -3.60
C THR A 151 -3.83 -22.41 -4.90
N SER A 152 -4.80 -23.29 -5.15
CA SER A 152 -5.70 -23.20 -6.31
C SER A 152 -6.62 -21.97 -6.22
N LYS A 153 -7.19 -21.69 -5.04
CA LYS A 153 -8.01 -20.48 -4.81
C LYS A 153 -7.19 -19.20 -4.98
N MET A 154 -5.98 -19.14 -4.44
CA MET A 154 -5.07 -18.00 -4.63
C MET A 154 -4.79 -17.75 -6.11
N ARG A 155 -4.43 -18.79 -6.88
CA ARG A 155 -4.22 -18.67 -8.33
C ARG A 155 -5.45 -18.15 -9.08
N LYS A 156 -6.65 -18.59 -8.70
CA LYS A 156 -7.91 -18.07 -9.29
C LYS A 156 -8.15 -16.60 -8.95
N MET A 157 -7.84 -16.17 -7.72
CA MET A 157 -7.97 -14.76 -7.32
C MET A 157 -6.95 -13.89 -8.05
N THR A 158 -5.69 -14.34 -8.17
CA THR A 158 -4.65 -13.62 -8.93
C THR A 158 -5.09 -13.40 -10.37
N ARG A 159 -5.55 -14.45 -11.07
CA ARG A 159 -6.05 -14.29 -12.45
C ARG A 159 -7.22 -13.32 -12.56
N LYS A 160 -8.12 -13.28 -11.57
CA LYS A 160 -9.22 -12.30 -11.55
C LYS A 160 -8.72 -10.88 -11.36
N ALA A 161 -7.71 -10.70 -10.50
CA ALA A 161 -7.09 -9.40 -10.29
C ALA A 161 -6.37 -8.93 -11.56
N ASP A 162 -5.65 -9.82 -12.24
CA ASP A 162 -4.96 -9.52 -13.51
C ASP A 162 -5.96 -9.05 -14.57
N VAL A 163 -7.09 -9.76 -14.74
CA VAL A 163 -8.15 -9.35 -15.70
C VAL A 163 -8.74 -7.97 -15.38
N VAL A 164 -8.95 -7.65 -14.09
CA VAL A 164 -9.45 -6.33 -13.68
C VAL A 164 -8.40 -5.24 -13.94
N TYR A 165 -7.13 -5.54 -13.69
CA TYR A 165 -6.02 -4.63 -13.95
C TYR A 165 -5.87 -4.34 -15.45
N ASP A 166 -5.88 -5.37 -16.29
CA ASP A 166 -5.78 -5.22 -17.75
C ASP A 166 -6.94 -4.40 -18.32
N ALA A 167 -8.17 -4.65 -17.84
CA ALA A 167 -9.34 -3.86 -18.24
C ALA A 167 -9.23 -2.38 -17.85
N ALA A 168 -8.75 -2.10 -16.63
CA ALA A 168 -8.53 -0.72 -16.17
C ALA A 168 -7.41 -0.03 -16.97
N LEU A 169 -6.36 -0.77 -17.33
CA LEU A 169 -5.26 -0.27 -18.16
C LEU A 169 -5.75 0.07 -19.58
N GLU A 170 -6.57 -0.79 -20.17
CA GLU A 170 -7.19 -0.55 -21.48
C GLU A 170 -8.10 0.68 -21.46
N GLU A 171 -8.95 0.82 -20.43
CA GLU A 171 -9.80 2.01 -20.24
C GLU A 171 -8.97 3.28 -20.12
N THR A 172 -7.87 3.24 -19.35
CA THR A 172 -6.97 4.39 -19.18
C THR A 172 -6.31 4.77 -20.51
N ASN A 173 -5.83 3.79 -21.28
CA ASN A 173 -5.25 4.05 -22.61
C ASN A 173 -6.27 4.69 -23.56
N GLN A 174 -7.52 4.22 -23.57
CA GLN A 174 -8.58 4.81 -24.38
C GLN A 174 -8.91 6.26 -23.97
N VAL A 175 -8.79 6.61 -22.69
CA VAL A 175 -8.96 8.00 -22.23
C VAL A 175 -7.79 8.87 -22.68
N VAL A 176 -6.55 8.38 -22.52
CA VAL A 176 -5.33 9.09 -22.93
C VAL A 176 -5.30 9.31 -24.44
N ASP A 177 -5.68 8.32 -25.24
CA ASP A 177 -5.74 8.43 -26.70
C ASP A 177 -6.78 9.47 -27.13
N ARG A 178 -7.98 9.46 -26.51
CA ARG A 178 -9.02 10.48 -26.76
C ARG A 178 -8.55 11.88 -26.40
N GLU A 179 -7.90 12.06 -25.25
CA GLU A 179 -7.36 13.36 -24.85
C GLU A 179 -6.24 13.83 -25.78
N THR A 180 -5.37 12.92 -26.21
CA THR A 180 -4.30 13.21 -27.16
C THR A 180 -4.86 13.66 -28.51
N MET A 181 -5.88 12.95 -29.03
CA MET A 181 -6.57 13.35 -30.26
C MET A 181 -7.24 14.72 -30.12
N ALA A 182 -7.93 14.99 -29.01
CA ALA A 182 -8.55 16.30 -28.76
C ALA A 182 -7.51 17.45 -28.73
N ARG A 183 -6.30 17.21 -28.19
CA ARG A 183 -5.21 18.18 -28.22
C ARG A 183 -4.68 18.42 -29.63
N ILE A 184 -4.60 17.39 -30.46
CA ILE A 184 -4.20 17.51 -31.87
C ILE A 184 -5.23 18.35 -32.63
N GLU A 185 -6.52 18.04 -32.51
CA GLU A 185 -7.61 18.80 -33.15
C GLU A 185 -7.61 20.29 -32.72
N CYS A 186 -7.42 20.56 -31.43
CA CYS A 186 -7.33 21.94 -30.92
C CYS A 186 -6.12 22.70 -31.51
N ARG A 187 -4.99 22.00 -31.72
CA ARG A 187 -3.80 22.60 -32.34
C ARG A 187 -4.05 22.91 -33.81
N GLU A 188 -4.64 21.99 -34.57
CA GLU A 188 -4.99 22.20 -35.98
C GLU A 188 -5.97 23.37 -36.14
N GLN A 189 -6.95 23.49 -35.23
CA GLN A 189 -7.88 24.62 -35.21
C GLN A 189 -7.15 25.94 -34.93
N GLY A 190 -6.19 25.95 -33.99
CA GLY A 190 -5.36 27.13 -33.72
C GLY A 190 -4.52 27.55 -34.94
N GLU A 191 -3.89 26.60 -35.63
CA GLU A 191 -3.12 26.85 -36.84
C GLU A 191 -4.00 27.39 -37.98
N TRP A 192 -5.25 26.90 -38.10
CA TRP A 192 -6.23 27.44 -39.05
C TRP A 192 -6.61 28.89 -38.76
N VAL A 193 -6.86 29.24 -37.49
CA VAL A 193 -7.20 30.63 -37.08
C VAL A 193 -6.04 31.58 -37.37
N VAL A 194 -4.80 31.17 -37.10
CA VAL A 194 -3.61 31.98 -37.41
C VAL A 194 -3.51 32.22 -38.91
N ARG A 195 -3.59 31.17 -39.74
CA ARG A 195 -3.55 31.29 -41.20
C ARG A 195 -4.65 32.22 -41.72
N ARG A 196 -5.88 32.08 -41.20
CA ARG A 196 -7.01 32.94 -41.57
C ARG A 196 -6.77 34.39 -41.19
N SER A 197 -6.16 34.64 -40.03
CA SER A 197 -5.81 35.99 -39.57
C SER A 197 -4.72 36.62 -40.44
N GLU A 198 -3.72 35.83 -40.85
CA GLU A 198 -2.67 36.28 -41.78
C GLU A 198 -3.24 36.63 -43.17
N GLU A 199 -4.16 35.82 -43.69
CA GLU A 199 -4.86 36.11 -44.95
C GLU A 199 -5.65 37.43 -44.89
N GLU A 200 -6.40 37.65 -43.81
CA GLU A 200 -7.15 38.91 -43.63
C GLU A 200 -6.21 40.11 -43.44
N LEU A 201 -5.09 39.94 -42.71
CA LEU A 201 -4.08 40.98 -42.58
C LEU A 201 -3.49 41.36 -43.95
N MET A 202 -3.20 40.37 -44.81
CA MET A 202 -2.71 40.62 -46.17
C MET A 202 -3.76 41.38 -47.00
N ARG A 203 -5.05 41.05 -46.89
CA ARG A 203 -6.12 41.79 -47.58
C ARG A 203 -6.20 43.24 -47.10
N VAL A 204 -6.10 43.48 -45.80
CA VAL A 204 -6.12 44.84 -45.24
C VAL A 204 -4.92 45.64 -45.75
N ARG A 205 -3.73 45.05 -45.84
CA ARG A 205 -2.55 45.72 -46.42
C ARG A 205 -2.76 46.12 -47.88
N VAL A 206 -3.34 45.25 -48.70
CA VAL A 206 -3.67 45.58 -50.10
C VAL A 206 -4.65 46.76 -50.17
N LEU A 207 -5.71 46.75 -49.36
CA LEU A 207 -6.67 47.85 -49.30
C LEU A 207 -6.03 49.16 -48.80
N GLU A 208 -5.10 49.08 -47.85
CA GLU A 208 -4.34 50.23 -47.36
C GLU A 208 -3.45 50.81 -48.46
N GLU A 209 -2.76 49.98 -49.25
CA GLU A 209 -1.97 50.41 -50.40
C GLU A 209 -2.85 51.09 -51.47
N GLU A 210 -4.01 50.52 -51.79
CA GLU A 210 -4.99 51.10 -52.72
C GLU A 210 -5.51 52.44 -52.20
N PHE A 211 -5.91 52.51 -50.94
CA PHE A 211 -6.37 53.74 -50.30
C PHE A 211 -5.30 54.83 -50.35
N ASN A 212 -4.06 54.50 -49.99
CA ASN A 212 -2.94 55.43 -50.04
C ASN A 212 -2.65 55.91 -51.47
N SER A 213 -2.80 55.04 -52.48
CA SER A 213 -2.67 55.40 -53.89
C SER A 213 -3.77 56.39 -54.32
N HIS A 214 -5.03 56.12 -53.96
CA HIS A 214 -6.14 57.03 -54.24
C HIS A 214 -5.98 58.38 -53.54
N TYR A 215 -5.53 58.37 -52.29
CA TYR A 215 -5.28 59.58 -51.51
C TYR A 215 -4.21 60.45 -52.15
N LYS A 216 -3.09 59.87 -52.60
CA LYS A 216 -2.04 60.60 -53.35
C LYS A 216 -2.59 61.22 -54.62
N ARG A 217 -3.32 60.46 -55.43
CA ARG A 217 -3.93 60.95 -56.68
C ARG A 217 -4.91 62.09 -56.43
N MET A 218 -5.71 62.02 -55.37
CA MET A 218 -6.63 63.09 -54.99
C MET A 218 -5.86 64.37 -54.64
N ASN A 219 -4.79 64.27 -53.85
CA ASN A 219 -3.96 65.43 -53.51
C ASN A 219 -3.27 66.03 -54.75
N GLU A 220 -2.78 65.21 -55.68
CA GLU A 220 -2.25 65.70 -56.95
C GLU A 220 -3.29 66.51 -57.75
N ILE A 221 -4.56 66.07 -57.76
CA ILE A 221 -5.65 66.80 -58.41
C ILE A 221 -5.90 68.13 -57.69
N LEU A 222 -5.92 68.13 -56.35
CA LEU A 222 -6.11 69.34 -55.55
C LEU A 222 -4.98 70.35 -55.79
N ASP A 223 -3.72 69.90 -55.84
CA ASP A 223 -2.56 70.75 -56.13
C ASP A 223 -2.63 71.34 -57.55
N GLN A 224 -3.06 70.54 -58.53
CA GLN A 224 -3.31 71.04 -59.90
C GLN A 224 -4.42 72.09 -59.96
N LEU A 225 -5.48 71.93 -59.16
CA LEU A 225 -6.56 72.90 -59.06
C LEU A 225 -6.12 74.19 -58.33
N ALA A 226 -5.25 74.07 -57.33
CA ALA A 226 -4.72 75.23 -56.60
C ALA A 226 -3.70 76.05 -57.43
N THR A 227 -2.88 75.38 -58.24
CA THR A 227 -1.83 76.03 -59.06
C THR A 227 -2.35 76.62 -60.36
N LYS A 228 -3.37 76.01 -60.97
CA LYS A 228 -4.12 76.67 -62.03
C LYS A 228 -4.88 77.80 -61.38
N GLN A 229 -4.36 79.04 -61.49
CA GLN A 229 -5.16 80.23 -61.22
C GLN A 229 -6.48 80.03 -61.96
N LEU A 230 -7.55 79.79 -61.20
CA LEU A 230 -8.89 79.83 -61.72
C LEU A 230 -9.08 81.27 -62.17
N THR A 231 -8.73 81.55 -63.43
CA THR A 231 -9.28 82.66 -64.17
C THR A 231 -10.76 82.34 -64.26
N MET A 232 -11.49 82.60 -63.18
CA MET A 232 -12.92 82.79 -63.23
C MET A 232 -13.11 83.86 -64.30
N PRO A 233 -13.68 83.54 -65.47
CA PRO A 233 -14.03 84.57 -66.39
C PRO A 233 -15.07 85.41 -65.64
N LEU A 234 -14.67 86.62 -65.24
CA LEU A 234 -15.58 87.68 -64.80
C LEU A 234 -16.41 88.06 -66.03
N VAL A 235 -17.28 87.16 -66.49
CA VAL A 235 -18.44 87.51 -67.28
C VAL A 235 -19.41 88.09 -66.27
N LEU A 236 -19.20 89.36 -65.93
CA LEU A 236 -20.28 90.18 -65.40
C LEU A 236 -21.41 90.07 -66.43
N PRO A 237 -22.60 89.58 -66.06
CA PRO A 237 -23.76 89.68 -66.93
C PRO A 237 -23.89 91.15 -67.30
N LYS A 238 -23.83 91.47 -68.60
CA LYS A 238 -24.35 92.75 -69.07
C LYS A 238 -25.81 92.75 -68.60
N LEU A 239 -26.12 93.56 -67.59
CA LEU A 239 -27.47 94.01 -67.36
C LEU A 239 -27.89 94.66 -68.68
N GLU A 240 -28.75 93.96 -69.41
CA GLU A 240 -29.47 94.54 -70.54
C GLU A 240 -30.22 95.75 -69.97
N GLU A 241 -29.83 96.95 -70.39
CA GLU A 241 -30.61 98.15 -70.18
C GLU A 241 -31.96 97.92 -70.89
N GLU A 242 -33.02 97.72 -70.10
CA GLU A 242 -34.37 97.76 -70.64
C GLU A 242 -34.57 99.14 -71.28
N PRO A 243 -35.08 99.22 -72.52
CA PRO A 243 -35.42 100.49 -73.12
C PRO A 243 -36.58 101.13 -72.36
N ASP A 244 -36.36 102.33 -71.85
CA ASP A 244 -37.40 103.22 -71.32
C ASP A 244 -38.47 103.44 -72.40
N ASP A 245 -39.66 102.88 -72.16
CA ASP A 245 -40.86 103.10 -72.94
C ASP A 245 -41.46 104.46 -72.57
N ASP A 246 -41.03 105.51 -73.27
CA ASP A 246 -41.60 106.85 -73.20
C ASP A 246 -42.33 107.19 -74.52
N SER A 247 -43.66 107.06 -74.45
CA SER A 247 -44.71 107.87 -75.11
C SER A 247 -44.73 108.05 -76.63
#